data_AF-A0A434SCQ7-F1
#
_entry.id   AF-A0A434SCQ7-F1
#
_cell.length_a   1.000
_cell.length_b   1.000
_cell.length_c   1.000
_cell.angle_alpha   90.00
_cell.angle_beta   90.00
_cell.angle_gamma   90.00
#
_symmetry.space_group_name_H-M   'P 1'
#
loop_
_entity.id
_entity.type
_entity.pdbx_description
1 polymer ?
#
loop_
_entity_poly.entity_id
_entity_poly.type
_entity_poly.pdbx_seq_one_letter_code
_entity_poly.pdbx_strand_id
1 'polypeptide(L)' 'MTLTNRDLVELTEWRRKLHRQPEISNEEENTAKEVVDFLADTGPDKVLTGLGGHGVAAVYDSGQAGPTVLFRSELDALPI' A
#
# COMPACT_ATOMS: atom_id res chain seq x y z
N MET A 1 -5.02 19.06 -6.18
CA MET A 1 -5.83 17.94 -6.69
C MET A 1 -6.88 17.60 -5.66
N THR A 2 -8.11 17.37 -6.09
CA THR A 2 -9.22 16.90 -5.25
C THR A 2 -9.57 15.48 -5.68
N LEU A 3 -9.86 14.61 -4.72
CA LEU A 3 -10.42 13.28 -5.01
C LEU A 3 -11.70 13.42 -5.83
N THR A 4 -11.84 12.58 -6.84
CA THR A 4 -13.02 12.50 -7.71
C THR A 4 -13.96 11.40 -7.21
N ASN A 5 -15.22 11.43 -7.67
CA ASN A 5 -16.15 10.34 -7.40
C ASN A 5 -15.66 8.99 -7.95
N ARG A 6 -14.87 9.02 -9.04
CA ARG A 6 -14.27 7.82 -9.61
C ARG A 6 -13.23 7.23 -8.66
N ASP A 7 -12.36 8.06 -8.11
CA ASP A 7 -11.32 7.63 -7.16
C ASP A 7 -11.96 6.97 -5.92
N LEU A 8 -13.06 7.54 -5.42
CA LEU A 8 -13.80 6.98 -4.28
C LEU A 8 -14.39 5.58 -4.59
N VAL A 9 -14.90 5.37 -5.81
CA VAL A 9 -15.42 4.08 -6.24
C VAL A 9 -14.28 3.06 -6.34
N GLU A 10 -13.18 3.42 -6.99
CA GLU A 10 -12.02 2.55 -7.18
C GLU A 10 -11.39 2.15 -5.82
N LEU A 11 -11.18 3.11 -4.93
CA LEU A 11 -10.67 2.84 -3.57
C LEU A 11 -11.64 1.99 -2.73
N THR A 12 -12.95 2.19 -2.88
CA THR A 12 -13.96 1.38 -2.17
C THR A 12 -13.93 -0.08 -2.63
N GLU A 13 -13.82 -0.30 -3.94
CA GLU A 13 -13.72 -1.65 -4.50
C GLU A 13 -12.40 -2.33 -4.12
N TRP A 14 -11.29 -1.59 -4.12
CA TRP A 14 -10.00 -2.10 -3.66
C TRP A 14 -10.04 -2.50 -2.17
N ARG A 15 -10.58 -1.64 -1.30
CA ARG A 15 -10.82 -1.98 0.12
C ARG A 15 -11.68 -3.24 0.27
N ARG A 16 -12.75 -3.38 -0.52
CA ARG A 16 -13.62 -4.56 -0.50
C ARG A 16 -12.89 -5.81 -0.98
N LYS A 17 -11.97 -5.71 -1.94
CA LYS A 17 -11.12 -6.82 -2.39
C LYS A 17 -10.23 -7.31 -1.26
N LEU A 18 -9.45 -6.42 -0.64
CA LEU A 18 -8.61 -6.74 0.51
C LEU A 18 -9.42 -7.37 1.66
N HIS A 19 -10.58 -6.79 1.99
CA HIS A 19 -11.42 -7.28 3.07
C HIS A 19 -12.05 -8.67 2.81
N ARG A 20 -12.17 -9.11 1.56
CA ARG A 20 -12.65 -10.46 1.22
C ARG A 20 -11.58 -11.53 1.32
N GLN A 21 -10.31 -11.14 1.30
CA GLN A 21 -9.15 -12.03 1.36
C GLN A 21 -8.18 -11.53 2.46
N PRO A 22 -8.63 -11.47 3.72
CA PRO A 22 -7.78 -11.03 4.81
C PRO A 22 -6.66 -12.05 5.09
N GLU A 23 -5.46 -11.55 5.40
CA GLU A 23 -4.34 -12.35 5.88
C GLU A 23 -4.00 -11.93 7.30
N ILE A 24 -3.60 -12.89 8.14
CA ILE A 24 -3.29 -12.63 9.56
C ILE A 24 -1.85 -12.15 9.74
N SER A 25 -1.53 -11.68 10.94
CA SER A 25 -0.20 -11.17 11.28
C SER A 25 0.91 -12.19 10.95
N ASN A 26 1.93 -11.73 10.22
CA ASN A 26 3.07 -12.45 9.63
C ASN A 26 2.76 -13.36 8.43
N GLU A 27 1.53 -13.35 7.90
CA GLU A 27 1.14 -14.14 6.73
C GLU A 27 0.62 -13.25 5.59
N GLU A 28 0.93 -11.95 5.60
CA GLU A 28 0.36 -10.93 4.70
C GLU A 28 1.02 -10.88 3.31
N GLU A 29 1.44 -12.03 2.77
CA GLU A 29 2.19 -12.11 1.52
C GLU A 29 1.37 -11.57 0.33
N ASN A 30 0.11 -11.98 0.19
CA ASN A 30 -0.73 -11.57 -0.93
C ASN A 30 -1.17 -10.10 -0.79
N THR A 31 -1.40 -9.65 0.44
CA THR A 31 -1.78 -8.27 0.76
C THR A 31 -0.63 -7.32 0.47
N ALA A 32 0.59 -7.67 0.87
CA ALA A 32 1.80 -6.92 0.52
C ALA A 32 1.98 -6.83 -1.00
N LYS A 33 1.80 -7.95 -1.72
CA LYS A 33 1.85 -7.97 -3.19
C LYS A 33 0.79 -7.06 -3.81
N GLU A 34 -0.45 -7.12 -3.34
CA GLU A 34 -1.56 -6.28 -3.83
C GLU A 34 -1.28 -4.79 -3.62
N VAL A 35 -0.67 -4.41 -2.49
CA VAL A 35 -0.28 -3.01 -2.23
C VAL A 35 0.82 -2.54 -3.19
N VAL A 36 1.83 -3.38 -3.46
CA VAL A 36 2.88 -3.04 -4.44
C VAL A 36 2.29 -2.89 -5.84
N ASP A 37 1.44 -3.84 -6.25
CA ASP A 37 0.79 -3.82 -7.56
C ASP A 37 -0.14 -2.59 -7.71
N PHE A 38 -0.89 -2.22 -6.65
CA PHE A 38 -1.74 -1.04 -6.63
C PHE A 38 -0.95 0.28 -6.71
N LEU A 39 0.20 0.36 -6.04
CA LEU A 39 1.04 1.56 -6.05
C LEU A 39 1.90 1.70 -7.32
N ALA A 40 2.10 0.63 -8.09
CA ALA A 40 2.93 0.66 -9.30
C ALA A 40 2.52 1.76 -10.29
N ASP A 41 1.22 1.96 -10.48
CA ASP A 41 0.65 2.96 -11.40
C ASP A 41 0.94 4.41 -10.98
N THR A 42 1.33 4.63 -9.73
CA THR A 42 1.68 5.97 -9.22
C THR A 42 3.14 6.35 -9.48
N GLY A 43 3.96 5.42 -9.98
CA GLY A 43 5.33 5.66 -10.40
C GLY A 43 6.34 5.91 -9.26
N PRO A 44 6.46 5.03 -8.25
CA PRO A 44 7.49 5.15 -7.22
C PRO A 44 8.91 5.03 -7.79
N ASP A 45 9.83 5.87 -7.33
CA ASP A 45 11.25 5.82 -7.70
C ASP A 45 11.94 4.57 -7.15
N LYS A 46 11.47 4.08 -5.99
CA LYS A 46 11.96 2.85 -5.39
C LYS A 46 10.85 2.14 -4.62
N VAL A 47 10.77 0.83 -4.82
CA VAL A 47 9.94 -0.06 -4.01
C VAL A 47 10.86 -0.98 -3.21
N LEU A 48 10.67 -1.01 -1.90
CA LEU A 48 11.32 -1.90 -0.96
C LEU A 48 10.29 -2.93 -0.49
N THR A 49 10.63 -4.21 -0.59
CA THR A 49 9.83 -5.33 -0.09
C THR A 49 10.66 -6.16 0.88
N GLY A 50 10.02 -7.02 1.67
CA GLY A 50 10.74 -7.89 2.60
C GLY A 50 11.16 -7.20 3.91
N LEU A 51 10.58 -6.04 4.22
CA LEU A 51 10.94 -5.26 5.40
C LEU A 51 10.35 -5.92 6.66
N GLY A 52 11.18 -6.63 7.41
CA GLY A 52 10.74 -7.30 8.64
C GLY A 52 9.70 -8.40 8.41
N GLY A 53 9.73 -9.07 7.27
CA GLY A 53 8.71 -10.03 6.83
C GLY A 53 8.06 -9.55 5.54
N HIS A 54 6.74 -9.35 5.53
CA HIS A 54 5.99 -8.90 4.35
C HIS A 54 5.90 -7.37 4.22
N GLY A 55 6.63 -6.60 5.04
CA GLY A 55 6.59 -5.14 5.00
C GLY A 55 7.05 -4.56 3.65
N VAL A 56 6.35 -3.50 3.22
CA VAL A 56 6.60 -2.78 1.96
C VAL A 56 6.79 -1.28 2.21
N ALA A 57 7.63 -0.64 1.42
CA ALA A 57 7.77 0.81 1.38
C ALA A 57 7.96 1.30 -0.06
N ALA A 58 7.13 2.25 -0.49
CA ALA A 58 7.28 2.97 -1.75
C ALA A 58 7.89 4.35 -1.47
N VAL A 59 8.95 4.70 -2.19
CA VAL A 59 9.66 5.97 -2.07
C VAL A 59 9.41 6.80 -3.31
N TYR A 60 9.06 8.07 -3.09
CA TYR A 60 8.91 9.09 -4.14
C TYR A 60 9.90 10.22 -3.81
N ASP A 61 10.93 10.36 -4.63
CA ASP A 61 11.97 11.37 -4.49
C ASP A 61 11.72 12.51 -5.47
N SER A 62 11.44 13.70 -4.93
CA SER A 62 11.24 14.91 -5.75
C SER A 62 12.51 15.37 -6.49
N GLY A 63 13.68 14.83 -6.17
CA GLY A 63 14.99 15.28 -6.65
C GLY A 63 15.44 16.62 -6.08
N GLN A 64 14.69 17.18 -5.12
CA GLN A 64 14.94 18.47 -4.49
C GLN A 64 15.31 18.29 -3.02
N ALA A 65 16.23 19.11 -2.52
CA ALA A 65 16.60 19.10 -1.10
C ALA A 65 15.40 19.55 -0.23
N GLY A 66 15.12 18.79 0.83
CA GLY A 66 14.00 19.07 1.72
C GLY A 66 13.78 17.96 2.76
N PRO A 67 12.78 18.12 3.64
CA PRO A 67 12.43 17.11 4.63
C PRO A 67 11.74 15.89 3.98
N THR A 68 11.89 14.72 4.61
CA THR A 68 11.18 13.49 4.24
C THR A 68 9.93 13.31 5.10
N VAL A 69 8.80 12.93 4.49
CA VAL A 69 7.54 12.61 5.18
C VAL A 69 7.21 11.14 4.95
N LEU A 70 6.79 10.43 6.01
CA LEU A 70 6.37 9.04 5.96
C LEU A 70 4.87 8.92 6.25
N PHE A 71 4.14 8.27 5.34
CA PHE A 71 2.80 7.75 5.60
C PHE A 71 2.91 6.26 5.92
N ARG A 72 2.22 5.80 6.97
CA ARG A 72 2.29 4.41 7.45
C ARG A 72 0.89 3.84 7.67
N SER A 73 0.69 2.61 7.22
CA SER A 73 -0.51 1.80 7.43
C SER A 73 -0.14 0.33 7.63
N GLU A 74 -1.01 -0.44 8.27
CA GLU A 74 -0.83 -1.88 8.47
C GLU A 74 -1.49 -2.71 7.36
N LEU A 75 -1.01 -3.94 7.20
CA LEU A 75 -1.49 -4.90 6.20
C LEU A 75 -2.39 -5.99 6.80
N ASP A 76 -2.15 -6.37 8.05
CA ASP A 76 -2.71 -7.56 8.64
C ASP A 76 -4.16 -7.40 9.13
N ALA A 77 -4.85 -8.53 9.11
CA ALA A 77 -6.16 -8.73 9.70
C ALA A 77 -6.06 -9.47 11.04
N LEU A 78 -7.20 -9.62 11.71
CA LEU A 78 -7.31 -10.34 12.97
C LEU A 78 -7.95 -11.73 12.78
N PRO A 79 -7.51 -12.76 13.53
CA PRO A 79 -8.12 -14.09 13.54
C PRO A 79 -9.35 -14.12 14.47
N ILE A 80 -10.51 -13.69 13.96
CA ILE A 80 -11.78 -13.61 14.72
C ILE A 80 -12.84 -14.60 14.25
#